data_AF-A0A527ZD84-F1
#
_entry.id   AF-A0A527ZD84-F1
#
_cell.length_a   1.000
_cell.length_b   1.000
_cell.length_c   1.000
_cell.angle_alpha   90.00
_cell.angle_beta   90.00
_cell.angle_gamma   90.00
#
_symmetry.space_group_name_H-M   'P 1'
#
loop_
_entity.id
_entity.type
_entity.pdbx_description
1 polymer ?
#
loop_
_entity_poly.entity_id
_entity_poly.type
_entity_poly.pdbx_seq_one_letter_code
_entity_poly.pdbx_strand_id
1 'polypeptide(L)'
;RYAAGRHILISRRGLDRGPIDDAIEPLGLKREIVTVVGGFSEALALARASDLIASVPERYTGNLRDGMFWFPLPVPLPEITVSLLWHPRLDADPAHRWLRDCVRDVCSGTTHWIA
;
A
#
# COMPACT_ATOMS: atom_id res chain seq x y z
N ARG A 1 -16.37 -6.99 13.44
CA ARG A 1 -16.87 -6.01 12.44
C ARG A 1 -15.77 -5.00 12.15
N TYR A 2 -15.22 -4.95 10.92
CA TYR A 2 -14.07 -4.11 10.56
C TYR A 2 -14.26 -2.62 10.86
N ALA A 3 -15.36 -2.02 10.38
CA ALA A 3 -15.61 -0.58 10.55
C ALA A 3 -15.75 -0.13 12.02
N ALA A 4 -16.16 -1.03 12.90
CA ALA A 4 -16.31 -0.74 14.34
C ALA A 4 -14.98 -0.76 15.12
N GLY A 5 -13.88 -1.21 14.49
CA GLY A 5 -12.56 -1.15 15.11
C GLY A 5 -11.99 0.26 15.15
N ARG A 6 -10.85 0.41 15.83
CA ARG A 6 -10.06 1.65 15.88
C ARG A 6 -8.94 1.56 14.84
N HIS A 7 -8.84 2.55 13.96
CA HIS A 7 -8.00 2.46 12.76
C HIS A 7 -6.87 3.47 12.78
N ILE A 8 -5.77 3.06 12.16
CA ILE A 8 -4.66 3.92 11.76
C ILE A 8 -4.94 4.38 10.33
N LEU A 9 -4.88 5.70 10.09
CA LEU A 9 -4.91 6.26 8.75
C LEU A 9 -3.49 6.47 8.25
N ILE A 10 -3.20 6.03 7.03
CA ILE A 10 -1.94 6.36 6.35
C ILE A 10 -2.21 7.55 5.43
N SER A 11 -1.55 8.67 5.71
CA SER A 11 -1.74 9.92 4.95
C SER A 11 -0.43 10.71 4.88
N ARG A 12 0.06 10.94 3.66
CA ARG A 12 1.28 11.76 3.43
C ARG A 12 0.97 13.25 3.36
N ARG A 13 -0.30 13.62 3.20
CA ARG A 13 -0.76 15.00 2.98
C ARG A 13 -1.58 15.55 4.16
N GLY A 14 -1.63 14.83 5.28
CA GLY A 14 -2.45 15.22 6.43
C GLY A 14 -3.96 15.16 6.18
N LEU A 15 -4.39 14.44 5.13
CA LEU A 15 -5.81 14.12 4.92
C LEU A 15 -6.32 13.27 6.10
N ASP A 16 -7.53 13.55 6.53
CA ASP A 16 -8.28 12.86 7.58
C ASP A 16 -9.21 11.77 7.02
N ARG A 17 -9.20 11.59 5.68
CA ARG A 17 -10.03 10.65 4.93
C ARG A 17 -9.23 9.99 3.80
N GLY A 18 -9.57 8.74 3.46
CA GLY A 18 -8.95 8.01 2.36
C GLY A 18 -9.90 7.07 1.61
N PRO A 19 -9.39 6.31 0.63
CA PRO A 19 -10.22 5.49 -0.27
C PRO A 19 -11.12 4.46 0.42
N ILE A 20 -10.70 3.98 1.59
CA ILE A 20 -11.51 3.07 2.42
C ILE A 20 -12.74 3.77 2.97
N ASP A 21 -12.60 5.02 3.42
CA ASP A 21 -13.71 5.81 3.95
C ASP A 21 -14.76 6.07 2.85
N ASP A 22 -14.29 6.39 1.64
CA ASP A 22 -15.14 6.55 0.46
C ASP A 22 -15.89 5.27 0.08
N ALA A 23 -15.25 4.11 0.25
CA ALA A 23 -15.86 2.82 -0.08
C ALA A 23 -16.90 2.34 0.96
N ILE A 24 -16.74 2.70 2.24
CA ILE A 24 -17.66 2.27 3.31
C ILE A 24 -18.81 3.27 3.54
N GLU A 25 -18.66 4.54 3.18
CA GLU A 25 -19.67 5.58 3.39
C GLU A 25 -21.02 5.26 2.72
N PRO A 26 -21.09 4.77 1.45
CA PRO A 26 -22.35 4.36 0.83
C PRO A 26 -23.08 3.22 1.55
N LEU A 27 -22.36 2.46 2.39
CA LEU A 27 -22.92 1.38 3.21
C LEU A 27 -23.46 1.89 4.57
N GLY A 28 -23.44 3.21 4.80
CA GLY A 28 -23.80 3.83 6.08
C GLY A 28 -22.80 3.53 7.20
N LEU A 29 -21.58 3.13 6.84
CA LEU A 29 -20.52 2.78 7.78
C LEU A 29 -19.50 3.92 7.89
N LYS A 30 -18.98 4.10 9.10
CA LYS A 30 -17.84 4.97 9.40
C LYS A 30 -16.87 4.22 10.28
N ARG A 31 -15.58 4.48 10.11
CA ARG A 31 -14.53 3.97 11.00
C ARG A 31 -13.98 5.06 11.90
N GLU A 32 -13.51 4.67 13.07
CA GLU A 32 -12.83 5.57 14.00
C GLU A 32 -11.34 5.65 13.64
N ILE A 33 -10.88 6.81 13.19
CA ILE A 33 -9.44 7.07 12.98
C ILE A 33 -8.87 7.65 14.27
N VAL A 34 -7.97 6.92 14.92
CA VAL A 34 -7.37 7.34 16.20
C VAL A 34 -5.99 7.97 16.06
N THR A 35 -5.32 7.70 14.94
CA THR A 35 -4.00 8.23 14.64
C THR A 35 -3.74 8.22 13.13
N VAL A 36 -2.87 9.12 12.70
CA VAL A 36 -2.47 9.30 11.31
C VAL A 36 -0.95 9.21 11.22
N VAL A 37 -0.45 8.40 10.28
CA VAL A 37 1.00 8.17 10.06
C VAL A 37 1.38 8.38 8.60
N GLY A 38 2.68 8.57 8.34
CA GLY A 38 3.19 8.90 7.01
C GLY A 38 3.39 7.69 6.10
N GLY A 39 3.55 6.49 6.67
CA GLY A 39 3.89 5.29 5.91
C GLY A 39 3.32 3.97 6.45
N PHE A 40 3.36 2.94 5.61
CA PHE A 40 2.85 1.61 5.96
C PHE A 40 3.68 0.91 7.04
N SER A 41 5.01 1.12 7.06
CA SER A 41 5.88 0.55 8.09
C SER A 41 5.56 1.09 9.49
N GLU A 42 5.30 2.41 9.59
CA GLU A 42 4.86 3.05 10.84
C GLU A 42 3.49 2.53 11.30
N ALA A 43 2.54 2.40 10.35
CA ALA A 43 1.21 1.88 10.63
C ALA A 43 1.27 0.43 11.17
N LEU A 44 2.10 -0.42 10.57
CA LEU A 44 2.27 -1.80 11.01
C LEU A 44 3.00 -1.89 12.35
N ALA A 45 3.99 -1.03 12.60
CA ALA A 45 4.64 -0.97 13.91
C ALA A 45 3.66 -0.61 15.03
N LEU A 46 2.77 0.37 14.81
CA LEU A 46 1.73 0.73 15.77
C LEU A 46 0.69 -0.37 15.95
N ALA A 47 0.17 -0.93 14.85
CA ALA A 47 -0.81 -2.02 14.91
C ALA A 47 -0.25 -3.27 15.62
N ARG A 48 1.06 -3.50 15.56
CA ARG A 48 1.71 -4.61 16.27
C ARG A 48 1.78 -4.39 17.79
N ALA A 49 1.87 -3.15 18.23
CA ALA A 49 2.02 -2.80 19.63
C ALA A 49 0.69 -2.38 20.29
N SER A 50 -0.45 -2.56 19.61
CA SER A 50 -1.76 -2.08 20.07
C SER A 50 -2.91 -2.88 19.45
N ASP A 51 -4.14 -2.59 19.86
CA ASP A 51 -5.37 -3.16 19.27
C ASP A 51 -5.89 -2.35 18.07
N LEU A 52 -4.99 -1.68 17.34
CA LEU A 52 -5.34 -0.84 16.20
C LEU A 52 -5.27 -1.59 14.88
N ILE A 53 -6.18 -1.23 13.96
CA ILE A 53 -6.26 -1.81 12.62
C ILE A 53 -5.51 -0.94 11.62
N ALA A 54 -4.55 -1.52 10.92
CA ALA A 54 -3.90 -0.90 9.76
C ALA A 54 -4.38 -1.58 8.46
N SER A 55 -4.76 -0.77 7.48
CA SER A 55 -5.08 -1.26 6.13
C SER A 55 -3.94 -0.94 5.18
N VAL A 56 -3.35 -1.97 4.60
CA VAL A 56 -2.09 -1.86 3.85
C VAL A 56 -2.12 -2.70 2.56
N PRO A 57 -1.36 -2.32 1.51
CA PRO A 57 -1.23 -3.12 0.31
C PRO A 57 -0.50 -4.44 0.58
N GLU A 58 -1.08 -5.55 0.15
CA GLU A 58 -0.60 -6.90 0.43
C GLU A 58 0.83 -7.13 -0.08
N ARG A 59 1.10 -6.83 -1.36
CA ARG A 59 2.40 -7.08 -2.01
C ARG A 59 3.55 -6.28 -1.40
N TYR A 60 3.28 -5.08 -0.90
CA TYR A 60 4.31 -4.21 -0.32
C TYR A 60 4.67 -4.60 1.12
N THR A 61 3.74 -5.21 1.84
CA THR A 61 3.84 -5.40 3.29
C THR A 61 3.94 -6.84 3.73
N GLY A 62 4.08 -7.81 2.81
CA GLY A 62 4.20 -9.24 3.11
C GLY A 62 5.11 -9.54 4.31
N ASN A 63 6.40 -9.21 4.19
CA ASN A 63 7.42 -9.48 5.21
C ASN A 63 7.23 -8.64 6.50
N LEU A 64 6.45 -7.56 6.46
CA LEU A 64 6.23 -6.68 7.61
C LEU A 64 5.08 -7.16 8.50
N ARG A 65 4.29 -8.14 8.05
CA ARG A 65 3.10 -8.66 8.71
C ARG A 65 3.35 -9.96 9.48
N ASP A 66 4.58 -10.46 9.52
CA ASP A 66 4.91 -11.69 10.25
C ASP A 66 4.45 -11.60 11.72
N GLY A 67 3.81 -12.66 12.20
CA GLY A 67 3.25 -12.72 13.56
C GLY A 67 2.02 -11.82 13.81
N MET A 68 1.43 -11.21 12.78
CA MET A 68 0.18 -10.44 12.89
C MET A 68 -0.99 -11.21 12.31
N PHE A 69 -2.20 -10.99 12.86
CA PHE A 69 -3.43 -11.43 12.20
C PHE A 69 -3.77 -10.49 11.05
N TRP A 70 -4.09 -11.04 9.87
CA TRP A 70 -4.47 -10.27 8.70
C TRP A 70 -5.59 -10.97 7.93
N PHE A 71 -6.37 -10.18 7.20
CA PHE A 71 -7.48 -10.65 6.39
C PHE A 71 -7.70 -9.69 5.19
N PRO A 72 -8.35 -10.16 4.12
CA PRO A 72 -8.71 -9.30 3.00
C PRO A 72 -9.61 -8.14 3.44
N LEU A 73 -9.42 -6.97 2.84
CA LEU A 73 -10.28 -5.82 3.12
C LEU A 73 -11.74 -6.16 2.78
N PRO A 74 -12.72 -5.90 3.67
CA PRO A 74 -14.12 -6.31 3.46
C PRO A 74 -14.90 -5.36 2.55
N VAL A 75 -14.19 -4.49 1.82
CA VAL A 75 -14.75 -3.63 0.78
C VAL A 75 -13.82 -3.63 -0.43
N PRO A 76 -14.35 -3.63 -1.66
CA PRO A 76 -13.53 -3.46 -2.84
C PRO A 76 -12.95 -2.05 -2.89
N LEU A 77 -11.71 -1.94 -3.34
CA LEU A 77 -11.05 -0.66 -3.63
C LEU A 77 -10.52 -0.69 -5.07
N PRO A 78 -10.33 0.49 -5.68
CA PRO A 78 -9.53 0.60 -6.90
C PRO A 78 -8.14 0.00 -6.69
N GLU A 79 -7.61 -0.67 -7.70
CA GLU A 79 -6.25 -1.20 -7.67
C GLU A 79 -5.20 -0.09 -7.60
N ILE A 80 -4.07 -0.39 -6.98
CA ILE A 80 -2.92 0.52 -6.93
C ILE A 80 -2.03 0.25 -8.13
N THR A 81 -1.95 1.21 -9.05
CA THR A 81 -1.02 1.16 -10.18
C THR A 81 0.37 1.63 -9.76
N VAL A 82 1.38 0.78 -9.97
CA VAL A 82 2.80 1.14 -9.83
C VAL A 82 3.36 1.44 -11.22
N SER A 83 3.88 2.66 -11.40
CA SER A 83 4.39 3.15 -12.69
C SER A 83 5.85 3.57 -12.58
N LEU A 84 6.63 3.30 -13.64
CA LEU A 84 7.94 3.93 -13.83
C LEU A 84 7.72 5.22 -14.62
N LEU A 85 8.28 6.33 -14.13
CA LEU A 85 8.22 7.64 -14.80
C LEU A 85 9.64 8.17 -15.03
N TRP A 86 9.89 8.74 -16.20
CA TRP A 86 11.14 9.37 -16.56
C TRP A 86 10.93 10.53 -17.52
N HIS A 87 11.93 11.41 -17.62
CA HIS A 87 11.89 12.50 -18.59
C HIS A 87 12.12 11.95 -20.01
N PRO A 88 11.39 12.40 -21.05
CA PRO A 88 11.54 11.90 -22.43
C PRO A 88 12.97 11.94 -22.98
N ARG A 89 13.79 12.90 -22.52
CA ARG A 89 15.23 13.00 -22.86
C ARG A 89 16.06 11.76 -22.50
N LEU A 90 15.62 10.98 -21.52
CA LEU A 90 16.29 9.77 -21.06
C LEU A 90 15.75 8.51 -21.74
N ASP A 91 14.78 8.64 -22.66
CA ASP A 91 14.15 7.48 -23.26
C ASP A 91 15.14 6.65 -24.10
N ALA A 92 16.00 7.35 -24.84
CA ALA A 92 17.06 6.76 -25.64
C ALA A 92 18.37 6.52 -24.89
N ASP A 93 18.47 6.82 -23.59
CA ASP A 93 19.70 6.58 -22.83
C ASP A 93 19.87 5.06 -22.57
N PRO A 94 21.00 4.44 -22.95
CA PRO A 94 21.18 2.98 -22.81
C PRO A 94 21.18 2.50 -21.35
N ALA A 95 21.79 3.26 -20.44
CA ALA A 95 21.85 2.87 -19.03
C ALA A 95 20.47 3.00 -18.37
N HIS A 96 19.73 4.05 -18.70
CA HIS A 96 18.37 4.26 -18.21
C HIS A 96 17.41 3.19 -18.78
N ARG A 97 17.55 2.81 -20.05
CA ARG A 97 16.78 1.70 -20.64
C ARG A 97 17.04 0.38 -19.92
N TRP A 98 18.30 0.00 -19.79
CA TRP A 98 18.70 -1.21 -19.08
C TRP A 98 18.09 -1.28 -17.67
N LEU A 99 18.18 -0.21 -16.89
CA LEU A 99 17.60 -0.20 -15.54
C LEU A 99 16.08 -0.36 -15.55
N ARG A 100 15.37 0.31 -16.47
CA ARG A 100 13.91 0.16 -16.60
C ARG A 100 13.50 -1.26 -16.95
N ASP A 101 14.27 -1.92 -17.81
CA ASP A 101 14.03 -3.31 -18.20
C ASP A 101 14.27 -4.24 -17.00
N CYS A 102 15.37 -4.06 -16.25
CA CYS A 102 15.60 -4.82 -15.02
C CYS A 102 14.46 -4.68 -14.00
N VAL A 103 13.95 -3.46 -13.78
CA VAL A 103 12.81 -3.23 -12.86
C VAL A 103 11.55 -3.92 -13.38
N ARG A 104 11.29 -3.86 -14.69
CA ARG A 104 10.13 -4.51 -15.31
C ARG A 104 10.20 -6.03 -15.18
N ASP A 105 11.37 -6.62 -15.38
CA ASP A 105 11.58 -8.06 -15.28
C ASP A 105 11.29 -8.55 -13.86
N VAL A 106 11.86 -7.87 -12.86
CA VAL A 106 11.63 -8.18 -11.44
C VAL A 106 10.15 -8.03 -11.07
N CYS A 107 9.49 -6.97 -11.53
CA CYS A 107 8.08 -6.72 -11.19
C CYS A 107 7.09 -7.62 -11.95
N SER A 108 7.44 -8.11 -13.16
CA SER A 108 6.59 -9.00 -13.95
C SER A 108 6.61 -10.45 -13.48
N GLY A 109 7.51 -10.80 -12.55
CA GLY A 109 7.74 -12.19 -12.14
C GLY A 109 8.47 -13.03 -13.19
N THR A 110 9.00 -12.40 -14.24
CA THR A 110 9.78 -13.06 -15.28
C THR A 110 11.25 -13.04 -14.86
N THR A 111 11.66 -13.97 -14.00
CA THR A 111 13.08 -14.14 -13.70
C THR A 111 13.77 -14.83 -14.88
N HIS A 112 14.25 -14.05 -15.86
CA HIS A 112 15.31 -14.51 -16.75
C HIS A 112 16.62 -14.44 -15.97
N TRP A 113 17.02 -15.56 -15.36
CA TRP A 113 18.42 -15.71 -14.96
C TRP A 113 19.25 -15.67 -16.25
N ILE A 114 20.18 -14.73 -16.33
CA ILE A 114 21.20 -14.73 -17.36
C ILE A 114 22.31 -15.64 -16.82
N ALA A 115 22.61 -16.70 -17.58
CA ALA A 115 23.78 -17.56 -17.38
C ALA A 115 25.09 -16.79 -17.61
#